data_AF-A0A1Y4MXU0-F1
#
_entry.id   AF-A0A1Y4MXU0-F1
#
_cell.length_a   1.000
_cell.length_b   1.000
_cell.length_c   1.000
_cell.angle_alpha   90.00
_cell.angle_beta   90.00
_cell.angle_gamma   90.00
#
_symmetry.space_group_name_H-M   'P 1'
#
loop_
_entity.id
_entity.type
_entity.pdbx_description
1 polymer ?
#
loop_
_entity_poly.entity_id
_entity_poly.type
_entity_poly.pdbx_seq_one_letter_code
_entity_poly.pdbx_strand_id
1 'polypeptide(L)'
;MTPHTFRHSKAVHFLQNGTALPIIQRFLGHSNIQTTEIYLDITNDVVIEAVKLAADVLSINKEQALWSGDEALIELLESLK
;
A
#
# COMPACT_ATOMS: atom_id res chain seq x y z
N MET A 1 17.26 20.92 -10.67
CA MET A 1 16.05 21.00 -9.80
C MET A 1 15.03 21.87 -10.51
N THR A 2 13.88 21.32 -10.90
CA THR A 2 12.80 22.10 -11.52
C THR A 2 11.64 22.26 -10.53
N PRO A 3 10.76 23.26 -10.72
CA PRO A 3 9.54 23.40 -9.91
C PRO A 3 8.69 22.13 -9.85
N HIS A 4 8.70 21.33 -10.92
CA HIS A 4 8.00 20.04 -10.99
C HIS A 4 8.62 18.99 -10.05
N THR A 5 9.95 18.93 -9.95
CA THR A 5 10.64 18.04 -9.00
C THR A 5 10.30 18.40 -7.55
N PHE A 6 10.25 19.69 -7.21
CA PHE A 6 9.88 20.12 -5.85
C PHE A 6 8.42 19.77 -5.52
N ARG A 7 7.49 20.04 -6.44
CA ARG A 7 6.08 19.66 -6.30
C ARG A 7 5.94 18.15 -6.06
N HIS A 8 6.67 17.36 -6.84
CA HIS A 8 6.67 15.91 -6.73
C HIS A 8 7.21 15.43 -5.38
N SER A 9 8.43 15.85 -5.00
CA SER A 9 9.04 15.45 -3.73
C SER A 9 8.19 15.83 -2.52
N LYS A 10 7.55 17.02 -2.54
CA LYS A 10 6.70 17.45 -1.43
C LYS A 10 5.39 16.66 -1.34
N ALA A 11 4.78 16.33 -2.49
CA ALA A 11 3.55 15.53 -2.53
C ALA A 11 3.77 14.10 -2.04
N VAL A 12 4.83 13.45 -2.51
CA VAL A 12 5.22 12.10 -2.08
C VAL A 12 5.51 12.05 -0.58
N HIS A 13 6.27 13.02 -0.07
CA HIS A 13 6.57 13.10 1.36
C HIS A 13 5.31 13.28 2.23
N PHE A 14 4.30 14.01 1.75
CA PHE A 14 3.03 14.14 2.47
C PHE A 14 2.22 12.84 2.50
N LEU A 15 2.18 12.11 1.39
CA LEU A 15 1.52 10.80 1.33
C LEU A 15 2.21 9.78 2.24
N GLN A 16 3.55 9.73 2.23
CA GLN A 16 4.32 8.85 3.10
C GLN A 16 4.08 9.13 4.59
N ASN A 17 3.82 10.38 4.95
CA ASN A 17 3.46 10.77 6.32
C ASN A 17 1.97 10.55 6.65
N GLY A 18 1.19 9.90 5.78
CA GLY A 18 -0.22 9.62 6.01
C GLY A 18 -1.16 10.82 5.81
N THR A 19 -0.72 11.86 5.10
CA THR A 19 -1.58 13.01 4.80
C THR A 19 -2.65 12.61 3.79
N ALA A 20 -3.92 12.91 4.07
CA ALA A 20 -5.01 12.60 3.16
C ALA A 20 -4.88 13.33 1.81
N LEU A 21 -5.18 12.64 0.71
CA LEU A 21 -5.06 13.17 -0.66
C LEU A 21 -5.78 14.52 -0.89
N PRO A 22 -6.99 14.79 -0.36
CA PRO A 22 -7.65 16.08 -0.52
C PRO A 22 -6.89 17.25 0.12
N ILE A 23 -6.11 17.00 1.17
CA ILE A 23 -5.28 18.03 1.82
C ILE A 23 -4.10 18.37 0.91
N ILE A 24 -3.45 17.35 0.33
CA ILE A 24 -2.34 17.50 -0.60
C ILE A 24 -2.81 18.23 -1.87
N GLN A 25 -3.98 17.87 -2.41
CA GLN A 25 -4.59 18.52 -3.56
C GLN A 25 -4.80 20.03 -3.34
N ARG A 26 -5.36 20.42 -2.18
CA ARG A 26 -5.52 21.83 -1.80
C ARG A 26 -4.19 22.53 -1.62
N PHE A 27 -3.21 21.88 -0.97
CA PHE A 27 -1.87 22.43 -0.78
C PHE A 27 -1.16 22.70 -2.11
N LEU A 28 -1.33 21.82 -3.10
CA LEU A 28 -0.72 21.95 -4.43
C LEU A 28 -1.49 22.89 -5.38
N GLY A 29 -2.71 23.28 -5.00
CA GLY A 29 -3.60 24.10 -5.81
C GLY A 29 -4.13 23.39 -7.06
N HIS A 30 -4.26 22.07 -7.01
CA HIS A 30 -4.78 21.29 -8.14
C HIS A 30 -6.30 21.50 -8.26
N SER A 31 -6.81 21.79 -9.46
CA SER A 31 -8.26 21.98 -9.68
C SER A 31 -9.05 20.67 -9.71
N ASN A 32 -8.38 19.56 -10.02
CA ASN A 32 -8.96 18.23 -10.13
C ASN A 32 -8.17 17.22 -9.29
N ILE A 33 -8.86 16.42 -8.47
CA ILE A 33 -8.24 15.39 -7.64
C ILE A 33 -7.46 14.34 -8.45
N GLN A 34 -7.89 14.05 -9.68
CA GLN A 34 -7.24 13.11 -10.60
C GLN A 34 -5.78 13.49 -10.88
N THR A 35 -5.46 14.78 -10.94
CA THR A 35 -4.07 15.25 -11.13
C THR A 35 -3.18 15.02 -9.90
N THR A 36 -3.78 14.72 -8.75
CA THR A 36 -3.08 14.39 -7.49
C THR A 36 -3.00 12.88 -7.27
N GLU A 37 -3.91 12.10 -7.86
CA GLU A 37 -3.94 10.63 -7.77
C GLU A 37 -2.66 9.98 -8.31
N ILE A 38 -1.95 10.63 -9.23
CA ILE A 38 -0.65 10.17 -9.76
C ILE A 38 0.40 9.88 -8.67
N TYR A 39 0.25 10.46 -7.48
CA TYR A 39 1.17 10.24 -6.36
C TYR A 39 0.83 8.99 -5.53
N LEU A 40 -0.38 8.43 -5.67
CA LEU A 40 -0.80 7.21 -4.96
C LEU A 40 -0.09 5.99 -5.51
N ASP A 41 0.05 5.87 -6.83
CA ASP A 41 0.71 4.72 -7.48
C ASP A 41 2.14 4.53 -6.96
N ILE A 42 2.89 5.63 -6.82
CA ILE A 42 4.26 5.64 -6.30
C ILE A 42 4.31 5.15 -4.85
N THR A 43 3.31 5.51 -4.04
CA THR A 43 3.27 5.11 -2.62
C THR A 43 2.98 3.62 -2.49
N ASN A 44 2.15 3.05 -3.36
CA ASN A 44 1.87 1.60 -3.38
C ASN A 44 3.15 0.79 -3.63
N ASP A 45 4.00 1.23 -4.55
CA ASP A 45 5.28 0.55 -4.83
C ASP A 45 6.19 0.54 -3.60
N VAL A 46 6.30 1.67 -2.89
CA VAL A 46 7.10 1.78 -1.65
C VAL A 46 6.56 0.88 -0.54
N VAL A 47 5.24 0.82 -0.38
CA VAL A 47 4.61 -0.07 0.61
C VAL A 47 4.83 -1.53 0.26
N ILE A 48 4.67 -1.91 -1.01
CA ILE A 48 4.90 -3.29 -1.48
C ILE A 48 6.35 -3.70 -1.25
N GLU A 49 7.30 -2.82 -1.54
CA GLU A 49 8.73 -3.07 -1.29
C GLU A 49 9.02 -3.24 0.21
N ALA A 50 8.48 -2.36 1.06
CA ALA A 50 8.63 -2.45 2.50
C ALA A 50 8.04 -3.76 3.06
N VAL A 51 6.88 -4.18 2.57
CA VAL A 51 6.25 -5.46 2.96
C VAL A 51 7.10 -6.65 2.51
N LYS A 52 7.65 -6.63 1.29
CA LYS A 52 8.55 -7.70 0.79
C LYS A 52 9.80 -7.83 1.65
N LEU A 53 10.44 -6.71 2.00
CA LEU A 53 11.61 -6.70 2.87
C LEU A 53 11.27 -7.23 4.28
N ALA A 54 10.14 -6.80 4.84
CA ALA A 54 9.68 -7.30 6.14
C ALA A 54 9.36 -8.81 6.10
N ALA A 55 8.77 -9.30 5.00
CA ALA A 55 8.48 -10.72 4.83
C ALA A 55 9.75 -11.59 4.79
N ASP A 56 10.82 -11.10 4.16
CA ASP A 56 12.13 -11.76 4.13
C ASP A 56 12.75 -11.83 5.53
N VAL A 57 12.76 -10.70 6.26
CA VAL A 57 13.27 -10.62 7.64
C VAL A 57 12.51 -11.55 8.59
N LEU A 58 11.19 -11.66 8.41
CA LEU A 58 10.33 -12.46 9.29
C LEU A 58 10.42 -13.96 9.01
N SER A 59 11.14 -14.42 7.98
CA SER A 59 11.27 -15.84 7.62
C SER A 59 9.93 -16.56 7.73
N ILE A 60 8.84 -15.93 7.27
CA ILE A 60 7.53 -16.59 7.17
C ILE A 60 7.71 -17.60 6.05
N ASN A 61 8.18 -18.79 6.42
CA ASN A 61 8.20 -19.95 5.57
C ASN A 61 6.76 -20.16 5.11
N LYS A 62 6.51 -19.88 3.84
CA LYS A 62 5.24 -20.16 3.15
C LYS A 62 4.88 -21.66 3.22
N GLU A 63 5.77 -22.50 3.74
CA GLU A 63 5.61 -23.94 3.87
C GLU A 63 4.62 -24.39 4.95
N GLN A 64 4.12 -23.50 5.82
CA GLN A 64 3.03 -23.92 6.70
C GLN A 64 2.03 -22.79 6.91
N ALA A 65 1.20 -22.58 5.90
CA ALA A 65 -0.15 -22.13 6.16
C ALA A 65 -0.76 -23.02 7.26
N LEU A 66 -1.00 -22.49 8.46
CA LEU A 66 -1.60 -23.25 9.58
C LEU A 66 -2.96 -23.88 9.22
N TRP A 67 -3.62 -23.34 8.20
CA TRP A 67 -4.89 -23.86 7.66
C TRP A 67 -4.73 -24.98 6.62
N SER A 68 -3.52 -25.30 6.13
CA SER A 68 -3.33 -26.32 5.06
C SER A 68 -3.22 -27.76 5.57
N GLY A 69 -3.94 -28.09 6.64
CA GLY A 69 -3.97 -29.44 7.21
C GLY A 69 -5.09 -29.67 8.21
N ASP A 70 -5.99 -28.70 8.39
CA ASP A 70 -7.12 -28.85 9.31
C ASP A 70 -8.31 -29.43 8.54
N GLU A 71 -8.26 -30.75 8.33
CA GLU A 71 -9.26 -31.52 7.59
C GLU A 71 -10.67 -31.34 8.21
N ALA A 72 -10.73 -31.12 9.53
CA ALA A 72 -11.96 -30.80 10.25
C ALA A 72 -12.52 -29.41 9.88
N LEU A 73 -11.66 -28.42 9.62
CA LEU A 73 -12.09 -27.09 9.18
C LEU A 73 -12.64 -27.13 7.74
N ILE A 74 -12.01 -27.94 6.87
CA ILE A 74 -12.47 -28.14 5.50
C ILE A 74 -13.85 -28.83 5.50
N GLU A 75 -14.00 -29.90 6.29
CA GLU A 75 -15.25 -30.65 6.43
C GLU A 75 -16.39 -29.79 7.01
N LEU A 76 -16.08 -28.94 8.01
CA LEU A 76 -17.03 -27.99 8.58
C LEU A 76 -17.52 -26.99 7.54
N LEU A 77 -16.61 -26.42 6.74
CA LEU A 77 -16.97 -25.43 5.72
C LEU A 77 -17.79 -26.04 4.58
N GLU A 78 -17.53 -27.30 4.22
CA GLU A 78 -18.32 -28.04 3.24
C GLU A 78 -19.74 -28.33 3.75
N SER A 79 -19.93 -28.52 5.06
CA SER A 79 -21.24 -28.75 5.69
C SER A 79 -22.16 -27.51 5.72
N LEU A 80 -21.62 -26.31 5.51
CA LEU A 80 -22.36 -25.04 5.54
C LEU A 80 -22.94 -24.65 4.17
N LYS A 81 -22.82 -25.53 3.17
CA LYS A 81 -23.32 -25.34 1.81
C LYS A 81 -24.62 -26.13 1.59
#